data_AF-G8P0P5-F1
#
_entry.id   AF-G8P0P5-F1
#
_cell.length_a   1.000
_cell.length_b   1.000
_cell.length_c   1.000
_cell.angle_alpha   90.00
_cell.angle_beta   90.00
_cell.angle_gamma   90.00
#
_symmetry.space_group_name_H-M   'P 1'
#
loop_
_entity.id
_entity.type
_entity.pdbx_description
1 polymer ?
#
loop_
_entity_poly.entity_id
_entity_poly.type
_entity_poly.pdbx_seq_one_letter_code
_entity_poly.pdbx_strand_id
1 'polypeptide(L)'
;MSALDLSAAVPRVKPFPCFTVSQVVSEELEQKLLAWFESEAPWRLAVMDFYEQYEFDFKDAILPESLGPLFSDATLNQLRDEVGSLLGASLKPEIDITAHKLNRTQKIRIHNDARPDGETHRFLIQLNRGWNDENGGLLMLFRGPEVETLEDVILPTSRSAFGFEISPASYHAVSQVHQGDRYTLVFSFYDNRS
;
A
#
# COMPACT_ATOMS: atom_id res chain seq x y z
N MET A 1 15.16 7.23 15.70
CA MET A 1 13.70 7.27 15.45
C MET A 1 13.43 6.44 14.21
N SER A 2 12.39 5.62 14.22
CA SER A 2 11.99 4.83 13.04
C SER A 2 11.64 5.76 11.88
N ALA A 3 11.91 5.35 10.65
CA ALA A 3 11.47 6.09 9.45
C ALA A 3 9.94 5.99 9.23
N LEU A 4 9.30 5.00 9.87
CA LEU A 4 7.87 4.71 9.80
C LEU A 4 7.28 4.75 11.21
N ASP A 5 6.20 5.51 11.40
CA ASP A 5 5.49 5.66 12.67
C ASP A 5 4.05 5.16 12.56
N LEU A 6 3.77 4.00 13.16
CA LEU A 6 2.42 3.41 13.21
C LEU A 6 1.73 3.66 14.55
N SER A 7 2.27 4.51 15.43
CA SER A 7 1.73 4.73 16.79
C SER A 7 0.29 5.26 16.82
N ALA A 8 -0.12 5.97 15.75
CA ALA A 8 -1.47 6.48 15.56
C ALA A 8 -2.39 5.52 14.78
N ALA A 9 -2.04 4.24 14.68
CA ALA A 9 -2.85 3.25 13.96
C ALA A 9 -4.24 3.08 14.60
N VAL A 10 -5.25 3.00 13.73
CA VAL A 10 -6.64 2.75 14.11
C VAL A 10 -7.07 1.40 13.54
N PRO A 11 -7.04 0.31 14.33
CA PRO A 11 -7.43 -1.01 13.88
C PRO A 11 -8.95 -1.15 13.74
N ARG A 12 -9.37 -2.01 12.80
CA ARG A 12 -10.76 -2.32 12.46
C ARG A 12 -10.86 -3.80 12.08
N VAL A 13 -12.03 -4.39 12.34
CA VAL A 13 -12.31 -5.80 12.00
C VAL A 13 -13.36 -5.95 10.89
N LYS A 14 -13.90 -4.84 10.39
CA LYS A 14 -14.89 -4.80 9.31
C LYS A 14 -14.42 -3.84 8.20
N PRO A 15 -14.64 -4.19 6.92
CA PRO A 15 -15.23 -5.45 6.43
C PRO A 15 -14.36 -6.70 6.65
N PHE A 16 -13.07 -6.52 6.92
CA PHE A 16 -12.09 -7.54 7.27
C PHE A 16 -11.01 -6.92 8.18
N PRO A 17 -10.11 -7.72 8.80
CA PRO A 17 -9.03 -7.20 9.64
C PRO A 17 -8.13 -6.21 8.88
N CYS A 18 -8.13 -4.96 9.32
CA CYS A 18 -7.34 -3.88 8.72
C CYS A 18 -7.05 -2.76 9.72
N PHE A 19 -6.21 -1.82 9.33
CA PHE A 19 -5.97 -0.59 10.09
C PHE A 19 -5.60 0.57 9.17
N THR A 20 -5.80 1.78 9.66
CA THR A 20 -5.39 3.03 8.99
C THR A 20 -4.43 3.82 9.86
N VAL A 21 -3.47 4.50 9.24
CA VAL A 21 -2.60 5.51 9.89
C VAL A 21 -2.71 6.79 9.07
N SER A 22 -2.89 7.94 9.71
CA SER A 22 -3.04 9.22 8.99
C SER A 22 -1.70 9.77 8.48
N GLN A 23 -0.61 9.54 9.20
CA GLN A 23 0.73 10.00 8.88
C GLN A 23 1.75 8.96 9.34
N VAL A 24 2.37 8.23 8.41
CA VAL A 24 3.38 7.22 8.74
C VAL A 24 4.82 7.68 8.47
N VAL A 25 5.02 8.62 7.54
CA VAL A 25 6.34 9.16 7.18
C VAL A 25 6.41 10.65 7.53
N SER A 26 7.64 11.14 7.75
CA SER A 26 7.88 12.59 7.85
C SER A 26 7.65 13.28 6.50
N GLU A 27 7.37 14.59 6.55
CA GLU A 27 7.26 15.40 5.33
C GLU A 27 8.56 15.39 4.53
N GLU A 28 9.72 15.40 5.19
CA GLU A 28 11.02 15.31 4.52
C GLU A 28 11.17 14.00 3.73
N LEU A 29 10.78 12.87 4.31
CA LEU A 29 10.86 11.57 3.65
C LEU A 29 9.84 11.46 2.50
N GLU A 30 8.62 11.95 2.70
CA GLU A 30 7.61 12.08 1.64
C GLU A 30 8.16 12.87 0.44
N GLN A 31 8.80 14.02 0.67
CA GLN A 31 9.36 14.84 -0.40
C GLN A 31 10.45 14.10 -1.18
N LYS A 32 11.34 13.37 -0.49
CA LYS A 32 12.41 12.58 -1.13
C LYS A 32 11.84 11.44 -1.97
N LEU A 33 10.85 10.71 -1.43
CA LEU A 33 10.18 9.63 -2.14
C LEU A 33 9.46 10.14 -3.40
N LEU A 34 8.66 11.21 -3.26
CA LEU A 34 7.94 11.80 -4.38
C LEU A 34 8.88 12.32 -5.45
N ALA A 35 9.95 13.04 -5.07
CA ALA A 35 10.93 13.53 -6.02
C ALA A 35 11.53 12.38 -6.86
N TRP A 36 11.91 11.28 -6.20
CA TRP A 36 12.46 10.11 -6.89
C TRP A 36 11.42 9.38 -7.75
N PHE A 37 10.19 9.21 -7.24
CA PHE A 37 9.08 8.58 -7.98
C PHE A 37 8.71 9.36 -9.25
N GLU A 38 8.80 10.68 -9.21
CA GLU A 38 8.44 11.58 -10.31
C GLU A 38 9.57 11.69 -11.36
N SER A 39 10.84 11.44 -10.99
CA SER A 39 12.01 11.68 -11.87
C SER A 39 12.68 10.41 -12.40
N GLU A 40 12.98 9.45 -11.53
CA GLU A 40 14.02 8.43 -11.78
C GLU A 40 13.54 7.01 -11.53
N ALA A 41 12.41 6.83 -10.82
CA ALA A 41 11.89 5.51 -10.51
C ALA A 41 11.59 4.70 -11.79
N PRO A 42 11.96 3.40 -11.84
CA PRO A 42 11.97 2.59 -13.06
C PRO A 42 10.58 2.01 -13.37
N TRP A 43 9.56 2.86 -13.48
CA TRP A 43 8.17 2.46 -13.72
C TRP A 43 8.01 1.60 -14.98
N ARG A 44 7.34 0.46 -14.85
CA ARG A 44 6.96 -0.40 -15.99
C ARG A 44 5.46 -0.64 -15.97
N LEU A 45 4.84 -0.59 -17.15
CA LEU A 45 3.42 -0.89 -17.28
C LEU A 45 3.19 -2.39 -17.11
N ALA A 46 2.36 -2.75 -16.13
CA ALA A 46 1.84 -4.09 -15.91
C ALA A 46 0.35 -4.13 -16.26
N VAL A 47 -0.04 -5.13 -17.05
CA VAL A 47 -1.42 -5.35 -17.50
C VAL A 47 -1.84 -6.73 -17.03
N MET A 48 -2.83 -6.77 -16.15
CA MET A 48 -3.41 -7.98 -15.59
C MET A 48 -4.92 -8.01 -15.80
N ASP A 49 -5.55 -9.15 -15.54
CA ASP A 49 -7.00 -9.33 -15.77
C ASP A 49 -7.87 -8.35 -14.97
N PHE A 50 -7.37 -7.77 -13.87
CA PHE A 50 -8.10 -6.89 -12.96
C PHE A 50 -7.52 -5.46 -12.85
N TYR A 51 -6.35 -5.18 -13.42
CA TYR A 51 -5.76 -3.83 -13.43
C TYR A 51 -4.87 -3.56 -14.64
N GLU A 52 -4.66 -2.27 -14.86
CA GLU A 52 -3.55 -1.73 -15.64
C GLU A 52 -2.88 -0.67 -14.77
N GLN A 53 -1.63 -0.88 -14.38
CA GLN A 53 -0.89 0.02 -13.50
C GLN A 53 0.59 0.06 -13.86
N TYR A 54 1.28 1.12 -13.46
CA TYR A 54 2.75 1.13 -13.48
C TYR A 54 3.28 0.58 -12.16
N GLU A 55 4.30 -0.27 -12.22
CA GLU A 55 4.91 -0.86 -11.04
C GLU A 55 6.40 -1.14 -11.22
N PHE A 56 7.10 -1.33 -10.10
CA PHE A 56 8.44 -1.92 -10.04
C PHE A 56 8.66 -2.56 -8.66
N ASP A 57 9.58 -3.54 -8.61
CA ASP A 57 10.11 -4.13 -7.39
C ASP A 57 11.39 -3.39 -6.94
N PHE A 58 11.51 -3.09 -5.65
CA PHE A 58 12.67 -2.40 -5.10
C PHE A 58 13.97 -3.22 -5.20
N LYS A 59 13.90 -4.54 -5.33
CA LYS A 59 15.06 -5.42 -5.60
C LYS A 59 15.74 -5.09 -6.93
N ASP A 60 14.98 -4.58 -7.89
CA ASP A 60 15.47 -4.22 -9.23
C ASP A 60 15.81 -2.73 -9.36
N ALA A 61 15.57 -1.93 -8.31
CA ALA A 61 15.72 -0.48 -8.36
C ALA A 61 17.07 -0.01 -7.79
N ILE A 62 17.64 1.02 -8.43
CA ILE A 62 18.78 1.75 -7.87
C ILE A 62 18.21 2.86 -6.97
N LEU A 63 18.39 2.71 -5.66
CA LEU A 63 17.86 3.66 -4.68
C LEU A 63 18.81 4.83 -4.43
N PRO A 64 18.29 6.06 -4.35
CA PRO A 64 19.03 7.18 -3.78
C PRO A 64 19.47 6.87 -2.34
N GLU A 65 20.71 7.21 -1.99
CA GLU A 65 21.26 7.01 -0.63
C GLU A 65 20.37 7.66 0.44
N SER A 66 19.73 8.77 0.10
CA SER A 66 18.81 9.51 0.97
C SER A 66 17.55 8.73 1.37
N LEU A 67 17.19 7.66 0.64
CA LEU A 67 16.09 6.76 0.95
C LEU A 67 16.56 5.49 1.69
N GLY A 68 17.87 5.23 1.76
CA GLY A 68 18.44 4.03 2.38
C GLY A 68 17.91 3.73 3.79
N PRO A 69 17.79 4.72 4.71
CA PRO A 69 17.27 4.47 6.05
C PRO A 69 15.87 3.85 6.10
N LEU A 70 14.98 4.19 5.16
CA LEU A 70 13.61 3.65 5.08
C LEU A 70 13.60 2.14 4.82
N PHE A 71 14.59 1.64 4.08
CA PHE A 71 14.71 0.25 3.67
C PHE A 71 15.79 -0.52 4.45
N SER A 72 16.24 0.04 5.58
CA SER A 72 17.20 -0.64 6.45
C SER A 72 16.56 -1.83 7.17
N ASP A 73 17.35 -2.88 7.44
CA ASP A 73 16.89 -4.07 8.16
C ASP A 73 16.21 -3.71 9.50
N ALA A 74 16.73 -2.70 10.20
CA ALA A 74 16.15 -2.24 11.47
C ALA A 74 14.73 -1.69 11.27
N THR A 75 14.52 -0.84 10.27
CA THR A 75 13.21 -0.27 9.95
C THR A 75 12.24 -1.34 9.43
N LEU A 76 12.71 -2.23 8.55
CA LEU A 76 11.88 -3.30 7.99
C LEU A 76 11.45 -4.32 9.05
N ASN A 77 12.35 -4.71 9.96
CA ASN A 77 12.00 -5.59 11.08
C ASN A 77 11.00 -4.92 12.04
N GLN A 78 11.20 -3.63 12.35
CA GLN A 78 10.24 -2.90 13.18
C GLN A 78 8.87 -2.82 12.52
N LEU A 79 8.81 -2.45 11.23
CA LEU A 79 7.56 -2.39 10.48
C LEU A 79 6.85 -3.75 10.49
N ARG A 80 7.58 -4.84 10.23
CA ARG A 80 7.03 -6.21 10.28
C ARG A 80 6.41 -6.50 11.63
N ASP A 81 7.12 -6.23 12.72
CA ASP A 81 6.64 -6.54 14.06
C ASP A 81 5.40 -5.70 14.43
N GLU A 82 5.36 -4.44 14.03
CA GLU A 82 4.21 -3.55 14.24
C GLU A 82 2.99 -3.97 13.42
N VAL A 83 3.16 -4.26 12.12
CA VAL A 83 2.08 -4.76 11.25
C VAL A 83 1.54 -6.09 11.77
N GLY A 84 2.43 -7.02 12.13
CA GLY A 84 2.05 -8.31 12.72
C GLY A 84 1.25 -8.13 14.01
N SER A 85 1.71 -7.26 14.92
CA SER A 85 0.98 -6.95 16.15
C SER A 85 -0.41 -6.36 15.89
N LEU A 86 -0.52 -5.39 14.98
CA LEU A 86 -1.79 -4.72 14.64
C LEU A 86 -2.81 -5.65 14.00
N LEU A 87 -2.34 -6.68 13.28
CA LEU A 87 -3.20 -7.65 12.58
C LEU A 87 -3.28 -9.00 13.30
N GLY A 88 -2.64 -9.15 14.46
CA GLY A 88 -2.68 -10.37 15.26
C GLY A 88 -1.94 -11.57 14.65
N ALA A 89 -0.86 -11.32 13.90
CA ALA A 89 -0.08 -12.33 13.18
C ALA A 89 1.41 -12.30 13.55
N SER A 90 2.06 -13.46 13.43
CA SER A 90 3.52 -13.58 13.47
C SER A 90 4.03 -13.71 12.04
N LEU A 91 4.61 -12.62 11.53
CA LEU A 91 5.07 -12.51 10.15
C LEU A 91 6.49 -13.07 10.00
N LYS A 92 6.76 -13.71 8.86
CA LYS A 92 8.09 -14.21 8.50
C LYS A 92 9.04 -13.04 8.20
N PRO A 93 10.37 -13.24 8.23
CA PRO A 93 11.35 -12.17 7.96
C PRO A 93 11.32 -11.61 6.53
N GLU A 94 10.80 -12.37 5.57
CA GLU A 94 10.70 -11.96 4.18
C GLU A 94 9.68 -10.84 4.00
N ILE A 95 10.10 -9.78 3.31
CA ILE A 95 9.26 -8.63 2.96
C ILE A 95 9.52 -8.30 1.50
N ASP A 96 8.47 -8.29 0.71
CA ASP A 96 8.52 -7.77 -0.66
C ASP A 96 8.08 -6.31 -0.67
N ILE A 97 8.79 -5.50 -1.44
CA ILE A 97 8.56 -4.07 -1.50
C ILE A 97 8.40 -3.69 -2.96
N THR A 98 7.22 -3.19 -3.31
CA THR A 98 6.90 -2.68 -4.64
C THR A 98 6.40 -1.26 -4.53
N ALA A 99 6.47 -0.51 -5.63
CA ALA A 99 5.72 0.74 -5.76
C ALA A 99 4.76 0.63 -6.93
N HIS A 100 3.57 1.21 -6.76
CA HIS A 100 2.54 1.28 -7.78
C HIS A 100 2.26 2.75 -8.14
N LYS A 101 1.97 2.99 -9.42
CA LYS A 101 1.52 4.27 -9.97
C LYS A 101 0.29 4.04 -10.84
N LEU A 102 -0.77 4.79 -10.53
CA LEU A 102 -1.97 4.87 -11.36
C LEU A 102 -2.09 6.26 -11.97
N ASN A 103 -2.19 6.30 -13.29
CA ASN A 103 -2.41 7.51 -14.06
C ASN A 103 -3.91 7.71 -14.32
N ARG A 104 -4.24 8.86 -14.90
CA ARG A 104 -5.58 9.15 -15.40
C ARG A 104 -6.18 7.97 -16.18
N THR A 105 -7.43 7.67 -15.91
CA THR A 105 -8.23 6.53 -16.42
C THR A 105 -7.91 5.15 -15.85
N GLN A 106 -6.76 4.95 -15.20
CA GLN A 106 -6.43 3.68 -14.58
C GLN A 106 -7.25 3.48 -13.29
N LYS A 107 -7.56 2.21 -13.02
CA LYS A 107 -8.33 1.74 -11.86
C LYS A 107 -7.92 0.31 -11.54
N ILE A 108 -8.20 -0.13 -10.33
CA ILE A 108 -8.05 -1.53 -9.93
C ILE A 108 -9.43 -2.07 -9.61
N ARG A 109 -9.86 -3.13 -10.30
CA ARG A 109 -11.19 -3.73 -10.09
C ARG A 109 -11.27 -4.45 -8.73
N ILE A 110 -12.48 -4.81 -8.31
CA ILE A 110 -12.70 -5.55 -7.07
C ILE A 110 -11.93 -6.87 -7.12
N HIS A 111 -11.08 -7.10 -6.13
CA HIS A 111 -10.24 -8.30 -5.96
C HIS A 111 -9.89 -8.46 -4.48
N ASN A 112 -9.23 -9.55 -4.09
CA ASN A 112 -8.89 -9.82 -2.68
C ASN A 112 -7.42 -10.22 -2.44
N ASP A 113 -6.54 -10.13 -3.44
CA ASP A 113 -5.12 -10.55 -3.44
C ASP A 113 -4.83 -12.02 -3.08
N ALA A 114 -5.79 -12.77 -2.54
CA ALA A 114 -5.60 -14.10 -2.02
C ALA A 114 -5.20 -15.08 -3.13
N ARG A 115 -4.06 -15.74 -2.95
CA ARG A 115 -3.57 -16.82 -3.82
C ARG A 115 -2.91 -17.91 -2.98
N PRO A 116 -2.87 -19.17 -3.46
CA PRO A 116 -2.08 -20.22 -2.83
C PRO A 116 -0.62 -19.79 -2.69
N ASP A 117 -0.03 -19.99 -1.51
CA ASP A 117 1.37 -19.69 -1.19
C ASP A 117 1.77 -18.21 -1.45
N GLY A 118 0.79 -17.30 -1.39
CA GLY A 118 0.97 -15.86 -1.60
C GLY A 118 1.31 -15.07 -0.35
N GLU A 119 1.37 -13.75 -0.51
CA GLU A 119 1.46 -12.84 0.63
C GLU A 119 0.19 -12.93 1.46
N THR A 120 0.34 -12.77 2.77
CA THR A 120 -0.75 -12.92 3.74
C THR A 120 -1.15 -11.60 4.35
N HIS A 121 -0.29 -10.58 4.29
CA HIS A 121 -0.59 -9.25 4.79
C HIS A 121 0.03 -8.20 3.87
N ARG A 122 -0.63 -7.04 3.80
CA ARG A 122 -0.15 -5.92 2.99
C ARG A 122 -0.24 -4.63 3.79
N PHE A 123 0.77 -3.80 3.65
CA PHE A 123 0.84 -2.46 4.19
C PHE A 123 1.15 -1.47 3.06
N LEU A 124 0.31 -0.45 2.92
CA LEU A 124 0.34 0.50 1.83
C LEU A 124 0.58 1.90 2.38
N ILE A 125 1.50 2.66 1.79
CA ILE A 125 1.68 4.09 2.07
C ILE A 125 1.31 4.89 0.84
N GLN A 126 0.43 5.87 1.02
CA GLN A 126 0.00 6.78 -0.04
C GLN A 126 0.97 7.96 -0.14
N LEU A 127 1.45 8.28 -1.33
CA LEU A 127 2.40 9.37 -1.58
C LEU A 127 1.86 10.21 -2.72
N ASN A 128 1.19 11.33 -2.42
CA ASN A 128 0.44 12.08 -3.42
C ASN A 128 0.53 13.59 -3.21
N ARG A 129 0.76 14.36 -4.29
CA ARG A 129 0.77 15.82 -4.25
C ARG A 129 -0.67 16.36 -4.21
N GLY A 130 -1.10 16.89 -3.05
CA GLY A 130 -2.35 17.67 -2.94
C GLY A 130 -3.63 16.91 -3.30
N TRP A 131 -3.70 15.61 -2.97
CA TRP A 131 -4.80 14.73 -3.37
C TRP A 131 -6.11 15.02 -2.63
N ASN A 132 -7.22 15.05 -3.37
CA ASN A 132 -8.59 15.17 -2.86
C ASN A 132 -9.52 14.15 -3.56
N ASP A 133 -10.81 14.21 -3.26
CA ASP A 133 -11.83 13.30 -3.80
C ASP A 133 -12.08 13.47 -5.30
N GLU A 134 -11.94 14.68 -5.86
CA GLU A 134 -12.06 14.94 -7.29
C GLU A 134 -10.98 14.25 -8.12
N ASN A 135 -9.82 13.94 -7.52
CA ASN A 135 -8.77 13.17 -8.18
C ASN A 135 -9.16 11.71 -8.44
N GLY A 136 -10.15 11.17 -7.71
CA GLY A 136 -10.46 9.74 -7.72
C GLY A 136 -9.35 8.90 -7.06
N GLY A 137 -9.12 7.68 -7.56
CA GLY A 137 -8.10 6.80 -6.98
C GLY A 137 -8.39 6.36 -5.54
N LEU A 138 -9.66 6.36 -5.15
CA LEU A 138 -10.12 6.07 -3.80
C LEU A 138 -9.96 4.58 -3.51
N LEU A 139 -9.44 4.23 -2.33
CA LEU A 139 -9.43 2.85 -1.87
C LEU A 139 -10.84 2.50 -1.39
N MET A 140 -11.46 1.51 -2.00
CA MET A 140 -12.82 1.06 -1.69
C MET A 140 -12.77 -0.33 -1.06
N LEU A 141 -13.46 -0.52 0.07
CA LEU A 141 -13.51 -1.78 0.81
C LEU A 141 -14.91 -2.39 0.72
N PHE A 142 -14.97 -3.70 0.49
CA PHE A 142 -16.22 -4.43 0.23
C PHE A 142 -16.36 -5.63 1.16
N ARG A 143 -17.61 -6.05 1.45
CA ARG A 143 -17.86 -7.34 2.11
C ARG A 143 -17.83 -8.53 1.15
N GLY A 144 -17.95 -8.27 -0.15
CA GLY A 144 -18.02 -9.30 -1.18
C GLY A 144 -17.47 -8.81 -2.52
N PRO A 145 -17.51 -9.65 -3.57
CA PRO A 145 -16.99 -9.30 -4.89
C PRO A 145 -17.88 -8.32 -5.67
N GLU A 146 -19.10 -8.03 -5.20
CA GLU A 146 -20.07 -7.17 -5.89
C GLU A 146 -20.03 -5.71 -5.42
N VAL A 147 -20.32 -4.77 -6.33
CA VAL A 147 -20.24 -3.32 -6.06
C VAL A 147 -21.24 -2.86 -5.00
N GLU A 148 -22.37 -3.55 -4.86
CA GLU A 148 -23.41 -3.29 -3.87
C GLU A 148 -22.95 -3.59 -2.43
N THR A 149 -21.81 -4.26 -2.27
CA THR A 149 -21.25 -4.62 -0.97
C THR A 149 -20.22 -3.61 -0.44
N LEU A 150 -20.13 -2.42 -1.05
CA LEU A 150 -19.28 -1.32 -0.61
C LEU A 150 -19.59 -0.93 0.84
N GLU A 151 -18.56 -0.95 1.69
CA GLU A 151 -18.68 -0.60 3.11
C GLU A 151 -17.95 0.67 3.49
N ASP A 152 -16.78 0.89 2.88
CA ASP A 152 -15.91 2.01 3.24
C ASP A 152 -15.16 2.54 2.03
N VAL A 153 -14.85 3.83 2.06
CA VAL A 153 -14.11 4.55 1.03
C VAL A 153 -13.06 5.41 1.72
N ILE A 154 -11.80 5.15 1.39
CA ILE A 154 -10.64 5.80 2.01
C ILE A 154 -9.96 6.68 0.97
N LEU A 155 -9.87 7.97 1.28
CA LEU A 155 -9.14 8.95 0.48
C LEU A 155 -7.62 8.67 0.62
N PRO A 156 -6.85 8.56 -0.48
CA PRO A 156 -5.43 8.27 -0.41
C PRO A 156 -4.62 9.55 -0.12
N THR A 157 -4.89 10.20 1.02
CA THR A 157 -4.14 11.39 1.43
C THR A 157 -2.68 11.05 1.60
N SER A 158 -1.80 11.95 1.18
CA SER A 158 -0.36 11.67 1.29
C SER A 158 0.06 11.37 2.73
N ARG A 159 1.05 10.50 2.87
CA ARG A 159 1.56 9.94 4.14
C ARG A 159 0.56 9.09 4.91
N SER A 160 -0.67 8.94 4.46
CA SER A 160 -1.58 7.97 5.06
C SER A 160 -1.17 6.56 4.69
N ALA A 161 -1.51 5.61 5.55
CA ALA A 161 -1.28 4.21 5.32
C ALA A 161 -2.51 3.37 5.60
N PHE A 162 -2.56 2.22 4.92
CA PHE A 162 -3.57 1.19 5.11
C PHE A 162 -2.88 -0.17 5.19
N GLY A 163 -3.12 -0.89 6.28
CA GLY A 163 -2.64 -2.26 6.45
C GLY A 163 -3.81 -3.23 6.58
N PHE A 164 -3.69 -4.43 6.02
CA PHE A 164 -4.74 -5.45 6.10
C PHE A 164 -4.22 -6.87 5.98
N GLU A 165 -5.01 -7.81 6.50
CA GLU A 165 -4.85 -9.24 6.27
C GLU A 165 -5.43 -9.60 4.89
N ILE A 166 -4.61 -10.24 4.05
CA ILE A 166 -5.04 -10.83 2.78
C ILE A 166 -5.79 -12.12 3.08
N SER A 167 -7.03 -12.21 2.60
CA SER A 167 -7.88 -13.37 2.78
C SER A 167 -8.89 -13.48 1.63
N PRO A 168 -9.59 -14.62 1.48
CA PRO A 168 -10.69 -14.71 0.52
C PRO A 168 -11.81 -13.68 0.72
N ALA A 169 -11.87 -13.02 1.88
CA ALA A 169 -12.84 -12.00 2.23
C ALA A 169 -12.31 -10.56 2.11
N SER A 170 -11.01 -10.33 1.84
CA SER A 170 -10.41 -8.99 1.82
C SER A 170 -10.67 -8.23 0.51
N TYR A 171 -11.94 -8.12 0.12
CA TYR A 171 -12.33 -7.49 -1.14
C TYR A 171 -12.10 -5.99 -1.12
N HIS A 172 -11.32 -5.50 -2.07
CA HIS A 172 -11.03 -4.08 -2.23
C HIS A 172 -10.82 -3.72 -3.71
N ALA A 173 -10.87 -2.43 -3.99
CA ALA A 173 -10.65 -1.85 -5.30
C ALA A 173 -10.04 -0.46 -5.18
N VAL A 174 -9.52 0.06 -6.29
CA VAL A 174 -9.12 1.46 -6.40
C VAL A 174 -9.98 2.11 -7.48
N SER A 175 -10.72 3.16 -7.10
CA SER A 175 -11.57 3.89 -8.05
C SER A 175 -10.74 4.51 -9.16
N GLN A 176 -11.38 4.86 -10.26
CA GLN A 176 -10.68 5.44 -11.40
C GLN A 176 -9.97 6.74 -10.99
N VAL A 177 -8.71 6.90 -11.39
CA VAL A 177 -8.01 8.17 -11.28
C VAL A 177 -8.53 9.12 -12.37
N HIS A 178 -8.96 10.29 -11.96
CA HIS A 178 -9.46 11.33 -12.86
C HIS A 178 -8.40 12.39 -13.16
N GLN A 179 -7.51 12.68 -12.20
CA GLN A 179 -6.48 13.71 -12.31
C GLN A 179 -5.24 13.39 -11.48
N GLY A 180 -4.05 13.68 -12.03
CA GLY A 180 -2.76 13.43 -11.38
C GLY A 180 -2.27 11.98 -11.52
N ASP A 181 -1.10 11.73 -10.95
CA ASP A 181 -0.50 10.39 -10.80
C ASP A 181 -0.59 9.99 -9.33
N ARG A 182 -1.23 8.84 -9.06
CA ARG A 182 -1.40 8.30 -7.71
C ARG A 182 -0.27 7.33 -7.41
N TYR A 183 0.57 7.62 -6.42
CA TYR A 183 1.64 6.72 -6.01
C TYR A 183 1.31 5.97 -4.72
N THR A 184 1.73 4.71 -4.66
CA THR A 184 1.63 3.87 -3.47
C THR A 184 2.90 3.07 -3.29
N LEU A 185 3.49 3.13 -2.09
CA LEU A 185 4.55 2.22 -1.66
C LEU A 185 3.89 1.03 -0.95
N VAL A 186 4.23 -0.19 -1.35
CA VAL A 186 3.58 -1.43 -0.91
C VAL A 186 4.61 -2.30 -0.23
N PHE A 187 4.29 -2.74 0.99
CA PHE A 187 5.02 -3.76 1.71
C PHE A 187 4.15 -4.99 1.83
N SER A 188 4.69 -6.10 1.40
CA SER A 188 4.06 -7.40 1.28
C SER A 188 4.72 -8.36 2.25
N PHE A 189 3.94 -8.98 3.13
CA PHE A 189 4.43 -9.86 4.19
C PHE A 189 3.85 -11.26 4.08
N TYR A 190 4.56 -12.20 4.68
CA TYR A 190 4.21 -13.61 4.73
C TYR A 190 4.02 -14.04 6.18
N ASP A 191 3.19 -15.05 6.43
CA ASP A 191 3.07 -15.69 7.74
C ASP A 191 3.18 -17.20 7.60
N ASN A 192 3.19 -17.95 8.70
CA ASN A 192 3.34 -19.41 8.65
C ASN A 192 2.17 -20.17 8.03
N ARG A 193 1.08 -19.50 7.60
CA ARG A 193 -0.02 -20.10 6.83
C ARG A 193 0.28 -20.11 5.33
N SER A 194 1.27 -19.34 4.88
CA SER A 194 1.86 -19.40 3.52
C SER A 194 2.98 -20.43 3.39
#